data_AF-A0A5C5XVL1-F1
#
_entry.id   AF-A0A5C5XVL1-F1
#
_cell.length_a   1.000
_cell.length_b   1.000
_cell.length_c   1.000
_cell.angle_alpha   90.00
_cell.angle_beta   90.00
_cell.angle_gamma   90.00
#
_symmetry.space_group_name_H-M   'P 1'
#
loop_
_entity.id
_entity.type
_entity.pdbx_description
1 polymer ?
#
loop_
_entity_poly.entity_id
_entity_poly.type
_entity_poly.pdbx_seq_one_letter_code
_entity_poly.pdbx_strand_id
1 'polypeptide(L)'
;MALEHKIRIAAEHFNIGKPEDWQHIRPEWIRQVHNVGPRTLDHIRLYLAMRGLTLQDDATPAFWQQNLQTARIGGQVSLVDKADVEEFTVLIDQQEKHPWTFQGFERDGRPVIVPYRWQSLGPSHGDYSVSGCEGMVHIERKSIDDALGTFLSHGERRDRWVRTLEYLATIDSGHVIVEGTHGQCLASIQPHGKRGVIPLRNEFMGSVISWAGTYQVPFWFMDNRRLAERLAWKIMRRHWRRHTEQRSTPRPAADVIAELC
;
A
#
# COMPACT_ATOMS: atom_id res chain seq x y z
N MET A 1 -7.32 -25.43 -3.27
CA MET A 1 -6.53 -25.60 -4.51
C MET A 1 -5.36 -26.53 -4.24
N ALA A 2 -5.18 -27.56 -5.08
CA ALA A 2 -4.10 -28.53 -4.94
C ALA A 2 -2.72 -27.84 -4.99
N LEU A 3 -1.76 -28.33 -4.20
CA LEU A 3 -0.41 -27.77 -4.08
C LEU A 3 0.32 -27.66 -5.44
N GLU A 4 0.10 -28.63 -6.32
CA GLU A 4 0.64 -28.65 -7.69
C GLU A 4 0.20 -27.43 -8.51
N HIS A 5 -1.03 -26.95 -8.31
CA HIS A 5 -1.52 -25.75 -8.98
C HIS A 5 -0.76 -24.49 -8.54
N LYS A 6 -0.40 -24.40 -7.25
CA LYS A 6 0.38 -23.26 -6.72
C LYS A 6 1.83 -23.28 -7.20
N ILE A 7 2.43 -24.46 -7.32
CA ILE A 7 3.76 -24.62 -7.92
C ILE A 7 3.72 -24.21 -9.39
N ARG A 8 2.66 -24.58 -10.13
CA ARG A 8 2.47 -24.16 -11.52
C ARG A 8 2.34 -22.64 -11.66
N ILE A 9 1.57 -21.98 -10.79
CA ILE A 9 1.49 -20.50 -10.77
C ILE A 9 2.88 -19.86 -10.58
N ALA A 10 3.69 -20.40 -9.66
CA ALA A 10 5.05 -19.91 -9.46
C ALA A 10 5.94 -20.15 -10.70
N ALA A 11 5.83 -21.33 -11.31
CA ALA A 11 6.61 -21.67 -12.50
C ALA A 11 6.26 -20.77 -13.70
N GLU A 12 4.97 -20.52 -13.92
CA GLU A 12 4.48 -19.59 -14.95
C GLU A 12 4.95 -18.16 -14.67
N HIS A 13 4.92 -17.71 -13.41
CA HIS A 13 5.34 -16.36 -13.03
C HIS A 13 6.82 -16.08 -13.31
N PHE A 14 7.69 -17.07 -13.12
CA PHE A 14 9.14 -16.94 -13.36
C PHE A 14 9.59 -17.51 -14.70
N ASN A 15 8.65 -17.89 -15.58
CA ASN A 15 8.92 -18.50 -16.88
C ASN A 15 9.87 -19.73 -16.81
N ILE A 16 9.62 -20.61 -15.84
CA ILE A 16 10.41 -21.81 -15.59
C ILE A 16 10.08 -22.88 -16.63
N GLY A 17 11.03 -23.20 -17.50
CA GLY A 17 10.91 -24.28 -18.49
C GLY A 17 11.56 -25.60 -18.05
N LYS A 18 12.56 -25.54 -17.18
CA LYS A 18 13.30 -26.69 -16.64
C LYS A 18 13.73 -26.47 -15.18
N PRO A 19 14.06 -27.53 -14.41
CA PRO A 19 14.38 -27.41 -12.99
C PRO A 19 15.55 -26.44 -12.67
N GLU A 20 16.50 -26.31 -13.58
CA GLU A 20 17.68 -25.45 -13.42
C GLU A 20 17.33 -23.96 -13.44
N ASP A 21 16.21 -23.57 -14.08
CA ASP A 21 15.80 -22.17 -14.18
C ASP A 21 15.47 -21.58 -12.79
N TRP A 22 15.05 -22.42 -11.84
CA TRP A 22 14.80 -22.02 -10.46
C TRP A 22 16.07 -21.56 -9.72
N GLN A 23 17.26 -21.95 -10.16
CA GLN A 23 18.52 -21.58 -9.50
C GLN A 23 18.85 -20.09 -9.61
N HIS A 24 18.13 -19.37 -10.47
CA HIS A 24 18.22 -17.92 -10.63
C HIS A 24 17.15 -17.17 -9.83
N ILE A 25 16.28 -17.88 -9.12
CA ILE A 25 15.14 -17.31 -8.41
C ILE A 25 15.40 -17.38 -6.92
N ARG A 26 15.24 -16.25 -6.23
CA ARG A 26 15.41 -16.18 -4.78
C ARG A 26 14.15 -16.64 -4.03
N PRO A 27 14.28 -17.27 -2.85
CA PRO A 27 13.14 -17.70 -2.04
C PRO A 27 12.15 -16.57 -1.71
N GLU A 28 12.66 -15.38 -1.44
CA GLU A 28 11.84 -14.19 -1.15
C GLU A 28 10.98 -13.79 -2.36
N TRP A 29 11.45 -13.99 -3.59
CA TRP A 29 10.67 -13.69 -4.79
C TRP A 29 9.51 -14.67 -4.95
N ILE A 30 9.75 -15.96 -4.67
CA ILE A 30 8.70 -16.98 -4.71
C ILE A 30 7.59 -16.67 -3.70
N ARG A 31 7.95 -16.16 -2.52
CA ARG A 31 6.96 -15.73 -1.50
C ARG A 31 6.17 -14.48 -1.89
N GLN A 32 6.63 -13.75 -2.90
CA GLN A 32 5.91 -12.59 -3.45
C GLN A 32 4.90 -12.99 -4.53
N VAL A 33 4.94 -14.25 -5.02
CA VAL A 33 3.98 -14.72 -6.00
C VAL A 33 2.60 -14.93 -5.36
N HIS A 34 1.57 -14.36 -5.99
CA HIS A 34 0.20 -14.44 -5.50
C HIS A 34 -0.25 -15.91 -5.34
N ASN A 35 -0.89 -16.22 -4.20
CA ASN A 35 -1.31 -17.58 -3.80
C ASN A 35 -0.19 -18.61 -3.56
N VAL A 36 1.09 -18.19 -3.56
CA VAL A 36 2.26 -19.04 -3.28
C VAL A 36 2.74 -18.75 -1.85
N GLY A 37 2.53 -19.72 -0.96
CA GLY A 37 2.88 -19.57 0.47
C GLY A 37 4.20 -20.25 0.85
N PRO A 38 4.63 -20.14 2.12
CA PRO A 38 5.84 -20.79 2.64
C PRO A 38 5.88 -22.29 2.35
N ARG A 39 4.73 -22.97 2.49
CA ARG A 39 4.62 -24.39 2.15
C ARG A 39 4.89 -24.69 0.68
N THR A 40 4.49 -23.83 -0.24
CA THR A 40 4.78 -24.01 -1.68
C THR A 40 6.27 -23.83 -1.95
N LEU A 41 6.89 -22.82 -1.33
CA LEU A 41 8.34 -22.62 -1.36
C LEU A 41 9.09 -23.84 -0.80
N ASP A 42 8.65 -24.41 0.33
CA ASP A 42 9.28 -25.58 0.92
C ASP A 42 9.15 -26.82 0.02
N HIS A 43 8.06 -26.94 -0.73
CA HIS A 43 7.91 -28.01 -1.73
C HIS A 43 8.80 -27.79 -2.96
N ILE A 44 8.99 -26.54 -3.40
CA ILE A 44 9.95 -26.21 -4.46
C ILE A 44 11.38 -26.55 -3.99
N ARG A 45 11.74 -26.18 -2.74
CA ARG A 45 13.03 -26.52 -2.13
C ARG A 45 13.27 -28.03 -2.07
N LEU A 46 12.28 -28.81 -1.64
CA LEU A 46 12.35 -30.27 -1.64
C LEU A 46 12.55 -30.85 -3.06
N TYR A 47 11.76 -30.36 -4.02
CA TYR A 47 11.82 -30.81 -5.41
C TYR A 47 13.19 -30.56 -6.06
N LEU A 48 13.80 -29.40 -5.79
CA LEU A 48 15.13 -29.04 -6.28
C LEU A 48 16.22 -29.83 -5.56
N ALA A 49 16.12 -29.96 -4.23
CA ALA A 49 17.12 -30.66 -3.43
C ALA A 49 17.24 -32.14 -3.82
N MET A 50 16.14 -32.82 -4.20
CA MET A 50 16.18 -34.19 -4.74
C MET A 50 16.99 -34.34 -6.04
N ARG A 51 17.25 -33.24 -6.75
CA ARG A 51 18.01 -33.19 -8.01
C ARG A 51 19.40 -32.57 -7.82
N GLY A 52 19.80 -32.30 -6.58
CA GLY A 52 21.06 -31.61 -6.27
C GLY A 52 21.04 -30.11 -6.60
N LEU A 53 19.86 -29.50 -6.74
CA LEU A 53 19.68 -28.09 -7.07
C LEU A 53 19.16 -27.29 -5.86
N THR A 54 19.32 -25.96 -5.88
CA THR A 54 18.74 -25.05 -4.89
C THR A 54 18.38 -23.71 -5.53
N LEU A 55 17.57 -22.90 -4.83
CA LEU A 55 17.20 -21.54 -5.22
C LEU A 55 18.40 -20.58 -5.08
N GLN A 56 18.34 -19.44 -5.74
CA GLN A 56 19.39 -18.42 -5.64
C GLN A 56 19.50 -17.92 -4.20
N ASP A 57 20.72 -17.86 -3.68
CA ASP A 57 21.04 -17.37 -2.32
C ASP A 57 20.25 -18.08 -1.19
N ASP A 58 19.87 -19.33 -1.44
CA ASP A 58 19.20 -20.19 -0.45
C ASP A 58 20.17 -21.20 0.16
N ALA A 59 19.72 -21.96 1.16
CA ALA A 59 20.54 -23.00 1.76
C ALA A 59 20.85 -24.16 0.78
N THR A 60 21.86 -24.97 1.11
CA THR A 60 22.37 -26.01 0.20
C THR A 60 21.36 -27.16 -0.01
N PRO A 61 21.48 -27.92 -1.11
CA PRO A 61 20.64 -29.10 -1.34
C PRO A 61 20.69 -30.10 -0.16
N ALA A 62 21.87 -30.35 0.40
CA ALA A 62 22.05 -31.24 1.56
C ALA A 62 21.33 -30.72 2.82
N PHE A 63 21.39 -29.41 3.08
CA PHE A 63 20.68 -28.78 4.18
C PHE A 63 19.17 -29.00 4.06
N TRP A 64 18.60 -28.83 2.87
CA TRP A 64 17.16 -29.01 2.65
C TRP A 64 16.71 -30.48 2.69
N GLN A 65 17.54 -31.40 2.17
CA GLN A 65 17.29 -32.84 2.28
C GLN A 65 17.16 -33.29 3.74
N GLN A 66 17.99 -32.76 4.64
CA GLN A 66 18.00 -33.13 6.06
C GLN A 66 16.89 -32.42 6.87
N ASN A 67 16.70 -31.11 6.68
CA ASN A 67 15.82 -30.31 7.54
C ASN A 67 14.33 -30.48 7.20
N LEU A 68 13.96 -30.63 5.93
CA LEU A 68 12.55 -30.81 5.55
C LEU A 68 12.06 -32.26 5.74
N GLN A 69 12.97 -33.25 5.78
CA GLN A 69 12.65 -34.59 6.28
C GLN A 69 12.34 -34.56 7.78
N THR A 70 13.10 -33.79 8.55
CA THR A 70 12.89 -33.62 10.00
C THR A 70 11.59 -32.86 10.31
N ALA A 71 11.27 -31.81 9.54
CA ALA A 71 10.03 -31.04 9.69
C ALA A 71 8.74 -31.86 9.43
N ARG A 72 8.81 -32.93 8.63
CA ARG A 72 7.69 -33.86 8.43
C ARG A 72 7.41 -34.76 9.64
N ILE A 73 8.35 -34.91 10.57
CA ILE A 73 8.27 -35.87 11.68
C ILE A 73 7.80 -35.20 12.99
N GLY A 74 7.99 -33.89 13.17
CA GLY A 74 7.86 -33.24 14.49
C GLY A 74 6.82 -32.13 14.67
N GLY A 75 5.99 -31.79 13.68
CA GLY A 75 5.10 -30.63 13.80
C GLY A 75 3.74 -30.83 13.18
N GLN A 76 2.69 -30.91 14.00
CA GLN A 76 1.34 -30.52 13.59
C GLN A 76 1.35 -29.03 13.23
N VAL A 77 1.71 -28.74 11.98
CA VAL A 77 1.52 -27.42 11.38
C VAL A 77 0.02 -27.22 11.17
N SER A 78 -0.54 -26.24 11.88
CA SER A 78 -1.94 -25.84 11.82
C SER A 78 -2.46 -25.82 10.39
N LEU A 79 -3.51 -26.60 10.12
CA LEU A 79 -4.07 -26.85 8.79
C LEU A 79 -4.89 -25.68 8.21
N VAL A 80 -4.76 -24.45 8.71
CA VAL A 80 -5.60 -23.32 8.26
C VAL A 80 -4.91 -21.95 8.31
N ASP A 81 -3.76 -21.78 7.62
CA ASP A 81 -3.23 -20.45 7.30
C ASP A 81 -4.12 -19.76 6.25
N LYS A 82 -5.24 -19.18 6.69
CA LYS A 82 -6.07 -18.29 5.88
C LYS A 82 -5.53 -16.87 6.02
N ALA A 83 -4.99 -16.32 4.93
CA ALA A 83 -4.79 -14.87 4.83
C ALA A 83 -6.15 -14.22 4.56
N ASP A 84 -6.40 -13.10 5.23
CA ASP A 84 -7.60 -12.32 4.98
C ASP A 84 -7.32 -11.36 3.82
N VAL A 85 -8.10 -11.41 2.76
CA VAL A 85 -7.97 -10.46 1.65
C VAL A 85 -8.87 -9.26 1.95
N GLU A 86 -8.37 -8.04 1.74
CA GLU A 86 -9.25 -6.87 1.73
C GLU A 86 -10.22 -6.96 0.57
N GLU A 87 -11.48 -6.61 0.83
CA GLU A 87 -12.56 -6.66 -0.14
C GLU A 87 -12.54 -5.46 -1.11
N PHE A 88 -11.60 -4.53 -0.92
CA PHE A 88 -11.39 -3.37 -1.77
C PHE A 88 -10.02 -3.40 -2.42
N THR A 89 -9.93 -2.78 -3.59
CA THR A 89 -8.68 -2.61 -4.34
C THR A 89 -8.22 -1.16 -4.22
N VAL A 90 -6.98 -0.97 -3.75
CA VAL A 90 -6.33 0.35 -3.75
C VAL A 90 -5.97 0.74 -5.18
N LEU A 91 -6.29 1.96 -5.56
CA LEU A 91 -5.81 2.58 -6.78
C LEU A 91 -4.59 3.42 -6.43
N ILE A 92 -3.51 3.24 -7.20
CA ILE A 92 -2.28 4.01 -7.09
C ILE A 92 -2.17 4.87 -8.36
N ASP A 93 -1.99 6.18 -8.20
CA ASP A 93 -1.81 7.07 -9.34
C ASP A 93 -0.58 6.67 -10.15
N GLN A 94 -0.69 6.69 -11.47
CA GLN A 94 0.41 6.31 -12.37
C GLN A 94 1.64 7.23 -12.27
N GLN A 95 1.49 8.44 -11.74
CA GLN A 95 2.59 9.38 -11.56
C GLN A 95 3.32 9.18 -10.22
N GLU A 96 2.80 8.35 -9.31
CA GLU A 96 3.42 8.10 -8.01
C GLU A 96 4.67 7.21 -8.16
N LYS A 97 5.85 7.79 -7.91
CA LYS A 97 7.14 7.14 -8.17
C LYS A 97 7.59 6.20 -7.08
N HIS A 98 7.16 6.44 -5.84
CA HIS A 98 7.62 5.70 -4.67
C HIS A 98 6.41 5.24 -3.84
N PRO A 99 5.57 4.35 -4.39
CA PRO A 99 4.32 3.99 -3.76
C PRO A 99 4.51 3.19 -2.48
N TRP A 100 3.55 3.29 -1.56
CA TRP A 100 3.35 2.29 -0.51
C TRP A 100 3.13 0.89 -1.10
N THR A 101 3.60 -0.14 -0.42
CA THR A 101 3.56 -1.52 -0.91
C THR A 101 2.31 -2.27 -0.45
N PHE A 102 1.68 -1.77 0.61
CA PHE A 102 0.57 -2.36 1.34
C PHE A 102 0.83 -3.81 1.81
N GLN A 103 2.08 -4.14 2.13
CA GLN A 103 2.50 -5.48 2.57
C GLN A 103 2.62 -5.60 4.09
N GLY A 104 2.67 -6.81 4.63
CA GLY A 104 2.96 -7.07 6.06
C GLY A 104 1.91 -6.56 7.03
N PHE A 105 0.67 -6.35 6.58
CA PHE A 105 -0.46 -6.06 7.46
C PHE A 105 -0.97 -7.35 8.10
N GLU A 106 -1.51 -7.22 9.31
CA GLU A 106 -2.11 -8.33 10.05
C GLU A 106 -3.44 -7.93 10.67
N ARG A 107 -4.34 -8.89 10.78
CA ARG A 107 -5.65 -8.80 11.43
C ARG A 107 -5.87 -10.07 12.22
N ASP A 108 -6.03 -9.94 13.52
CA ASP A 108 -6.29 -11.07 14.43
C ASP A 108 -5.25 -12.21 14.30
N GLY A 109 -3.98 -11.84 14.14
CA GLY A 109 -2.86 -12.77 13.95
C GLY A 109 -2.79 -13.41 12.56
N ARG A 110 -3.60 -12.97 11.59
CA ARG A 110 -3.58 -13.43 10.20
C ARG A 110 -3.01 -12.37 9.26
N PRO A 111 -2.18 -12.76 8.29
CA PRO A 111 -1.74 -11.85 7.24
C PRO A 111 -2.93 -11.28 6.47
N VAL A 112 -2.87 -9.97 6.18
CA VAL A 112 -3.84 -9.28 5.32
C VAL A 112 -3.23 -9.01 3.96
N ILE A 113 -3.92 -9.44 2.90
CA ILE A 113 -3.58 -9.11 1.51
C ILE A 113 -4.41 -7.90 1.11
N VAL A 114 -3.75 -6.83 0.68
CA VAL A 114 -4.39 -5.63 0.15
C VAL A 114 -4.20 -5.60 -1.37
N PRO A 115 -5.24 -5.89 -2.16
CA PRO A 115 -5.15 -5.76 -3.61
C PRO A 115 -4.89 -4.31 -4.01
N TYR A 116 -4.05 -4.10 -5.02
CA TYR A 116 -3.85 -2.78 -5.61
C TYR A 116 -3.67 -2.86 -7.13
N ARG A 117 -3.93 -1.74 -7.82
CA ARG A 117 -3.57 -1.57 -9.23
C ARG A 117 -3.19 -0.12 -9.53
N TRP A 118 -2.41 0.06 -10.59
CA TRP A 118 -2.06 1.37 -11.12
C TRP A 118 -3.18 1.92 -12.00
N GLN A 119 -3.54 3.19 -11.82
CA GLN A 119 -4.58 3.87 -12.58
C GLN A 119 -4.28 5.37 -12.63
N SER A 120 -4.54 6.04 -13.76
CA SER A 120 -4.51 7.51 -13.76
C SER A 120 -5.72 8.02 -12.98
N LEU A 121 -5.48 8.70 -11.86
CA LEU A 121 -6.55 9.26 -11.02
C LEU A 121 -7.02 10.63 -11.51
N GLY A 122 -6.20 11.29 -12.33
CA GLY A 122 -6.44 12.62 -12.86
C GLY A 122 -5.41 13.63 -12.36
N PRO A 123 -5.26 14.78 -13.04
CA PRO A 123 -4.24 15.75 -12.69
C PRO A 123 -4.54 16.36 -11.33
N SER A 124 -3.61 16.24 -10.39
CA SER A 124 -3.75 16.80 -9.03
C SER A 124 -4.86 16.15 -8.20
N HIS A 125 -5.27 14.91 -8.48
CA HIS A 125 -6.31 14.22 -7.72
C HIS A 125 -5.80 13.46 -6.48
N GLY A 126 -4.52 13.62 -6.12
CA GLY A 126 -3.88 12.78 -5.09
C GLY A 126 -3.27 11.50 -5.66
N ASP A 127 -2.61 10.74 -4.78
CA ASP A 127 -1.79 9.58 -5.16
C ASP A 127 -2.49 8.24 -4.97
N TYR A 128 -3.51 8.19 -4.10
CA TYR A 128 -4.25 6.96 -3.81
C TYR A 128 -5.75 7.19 -3.75
N SER A 129 -6.50 6.15 -4.15
CA SER A 129 -7.95 6.06 -4.03
C SER A 129 -8.39 4.61 -3.89
N VAL A 130 -9.69 4.34 -3.93
CA VAL A 130 -10.26 2.98 -3.86
C VAL A 130 -11.14 2.72 -5.09
N SER A 131 -10.96 1.56 -5.72
CA SER A 131 -11.72 1.16 -6.92
C SER A 131 -13.22 1.17 -6.64
N GLY A 132 -13.99 1.89 -7.47
CA GLY A 132 -15.43 2.05 -7.33
C GLY A 132 -15.87 2.98 -6.20
N CYS A 133 -14.93 3.68 -5.57
CA CYS A 133 -15.13 4.68 -4.52
C CYS A 133 -14.28 5.94 -4.78
N GLU A 134 -13.95 6.21 -6.05
CA GLU A 134 -13.06 7.31 -6.45
C GLU A 134 -13.63 8.67 -6.02
N GLY A 135 -14.94 8.87 -6.08
CA GLY A 135 -15.55 10.11 -5.57
C GLY A 135 -15.54 10.28 -4.04
N MET A 136 -15.07 9.29 -3.26
CA MET A 136 -15.29 9.25 -1.81
C MET A 136 -14.03 9.32 -0.97
N VAL A 137 -12.91 8.77 -1.43
CA VAL A 137 -11.67 8.77 -0.65
C VAL A 137 -10.47 8.98 -1.55
N HIS A 138 -9.70 10.02 -1.25
CA HIS A 138 -8.46 10.32 -1.94
C HIS A 138 -7.39 10.70 -0.92
N ILE A 139 -6.17 10.22 -1.15
CA ILE A 139 -5.02 10.47 -0.27
C ILE A 139 -3.87 11.01 -1.12
N GLU A 140 -3.39 12.20 -0.77
CA GLU A 140 -2.08 12.71 -1.18
C GLU A 140 -1.02 12.25 -0.18
N ARG A 141 0.03 11.59 -0.68
CA ARG A 141 1.21 11.22 0.08
C ARG A 141 2.30 12.27 -0.13
N LYS A 142 2.99 12.67 0.95
CA LYS A 142 4.21 13.48 0.84
C LYS A 142 5.33 12.92 1.69
N SER A 143 6.53 12.79 1.09
CA SER A 143 7.76 12.67 1.88
C SER A 143 8.04 13.98 2.62
N ILE A 144 9.01 13.99 3.55
CA ILE A 144 9.46 15.23 4.18
C ILE A 144 9.97 16.22 3.12
N ASP A 145 10.81 15.76 2.20
CA ASP A 145 11.40 16.61 1.16
C ASP A 145 10.34 17.18 0.21
N ASP A 146 9.36 16.36 -0.19
CA ASP A 146 8.24 16.81 -1.01
C ASP A 146 7.35 17.80 -0.27
N ALA A 147 7.11 17.59 1.03
CA ALA A 147 6.36 18.52 1.86
C ALA A 147 7.09 19.86 1.98
N LEU A 148 8.39 19.87 2.29
CA LEU A 148 9.18 21.11 2.36
C LEU A 148 9.20 21.83 1.00
N GLY A 149 9.52 21.09 -0.06
CA GLY A 149 9.60 21.62 -1.42
C GLY A 149 8.26 22.13 -1.95
N THR A 150 7.13 21.63 -1.44
CA THR A 150 5.78 22.09 -1.83
C THR A 150 5.31 23.23 -0.93
N PHE A 151 5.48 23.09 0.39
CA PHE A 151 4.86 23.98 1.36
C PHE A 151 5.56 25.34 1.49
N LEU A 152 6.82 25.40 1.05
CA LEU A 152 7.61 26.63 0.92
C LEU A 152 7.67 27.12 -0.54
N SER A 153 6.95 26.47 -1.45
CA SER A 153 6.97 26.83 -2.87
C SER A 153 6.08 28.02 -3.19
N HIS A 154 6.42 28.66 -4.30
CA HIS A 154 5.74 29.81 -4.89
C HIS A 154 5.54 29.55 -6.39
N GLY A 155 4.63 30.30 -7.03
CA GLY A 155 4.33 30.16 -8.46
C GLY A 155 3.71 28.80 -8.81
N GLU A 156 4.07 28.25 -9.98
CA GLU A 156 3.38 27.10 -10.57
C GLU A 156 3.30 25.86 -9.66
N ARG A 157 4.35 25.57 -8.87
CA ARG A 157 4.35 24.44 -7.93
C ARG A 157 3.30 24.63 -6.83
N ARG A 158 3.15 25.87 -6.33
CA ARG A 158 2.11 26.22 -5.36
C ARG A 158 0.73 26.16 -6.00
N ASP A 159 0.58 26.63 -7.24
CA ASP A 159 -0.70 26.61 -7.95
C ASP A 159 -1.19 25.18 -8.18
N ARG A 160 -0.28 24.26 -8.54
CA ARG A 160 -0.60 22.83 -8.65
C ARG A 160 -1.02 22.24 -7.30
N TRP A 161 -0.33 22.60 -6.23
CA TRP A 161 -0.68 22.15 -4.89
C TRP A 161 -2.06 22.66 -4.44
N VAL A 162 -2.38 23.91 -4.75
CA VAL A 162 -3.71 24.48 -4.50
C VAL A 162 -4.79 23.69 -5.23
N ARG A 163 -4.59 23.34 -6.51
CA ARG A 163 -5.54 22.50 -7.25
C ARG A 163 -5.73 21.12 -6.62
N THR A 164 -4.66 20.53 -6.07
CA THR A 164 -4.78 19.28 -5.30
C THR A 164 -5.67 19.46 -4.08
N LEU A 165 -5.46 20.53 -3.31
CA LEU A 165 -6.27 20.80 -2.12
C LEU A 165 -7.73 21.12 -2.46
N GLU A 166 -7.97 21.89 -3.52
CA GLU A 166 -9.31 22.16 -4.05
C GLU A 166 -10.02 20.86 -4.39
N TYR A 167 -9.37 19.96 -5.14
CA TYR A 167 -9.92 18.65 -5.44
C TYR A 167 -10.20 17.84 -4.17
N LEU A 168 -9.21 17.68 -3.28
CA LEU A 168 -9.37 16.90 -2.06
C LEU A 168 -10.49 17.43 -1.16
N ALA A 169 -10.72 18.75 -1.14
CA ALA A 169 -11.82 19.36 -0.41
C ALA A 169 -13.21 19.02 -1.00
N THR A 170 -13.30 18.63 -2.28
CA THR A 170 -14.55 18.13 -2.89
C THR A 170 -14.83 16.65 -2.61
N ILE A 171 -13.84 15.92 -2.11
CA ILE A 171 -13.97 14.49 -1.82
C ILE A 171 -14.45 14.31 -0.38
N ASP A 172 -15.43 13.43 -0.16
CA ASP A 172 -15.98 13.11 1.16
C ASP A 172 -14.88 12.83 2.21
N SER A 173 -13.77 12.26 1.76
CA SER A 173 -12.60 11.90 2.56
C SER A 173 -11.30 12.19 1.80
N GLY A 174 -11.03 13.46 1.51
CA GLY A 174 -9.71 13.91 1.07
C GLY A 174 -8.71 14.00 2.22
N HIS A 175 -7.50 13.51 2.05
CA HIS A 175 -6.45 13.56 3.08
C HIS A 175 -5.07 13.87 2.51
N VAL A 176 -4.25 14.54 3.32
CA VAL A 176 -2.81 14.68 3.09
C VAL A 176 -2.08 13.91 4.19
N ILE A 177 -1.20 12.98 3.81
CA ILE A 177 -0.38 12.21 4.75
C ILE A 177 1.10 12.46 4.47
N VAL A 178 1.78 13.05 5.45
CA VAL A 178 3.20 13.35 5.43
C VAL A 178 3.97 12.24 6.18
N GLU A 179 4.98 11.67 5.51
CA GLU A 179 5.88 10.66 6.05
C GLU A 179 6.97 11.27 6.94
N GLY A 180 6.54 12.05 7.92
CA GLY A 180 7.36 12.65 8.95
C GLY A 180 6.50 13.40 9.95
N THR A 181 6.97 13.47 11.20
CA THR A 181 6.41 14.36 12.22
C THR A 181 6.66 15.82 11.84
N HIS A 182 5.84 16.74 12.39
CA HIS A 182 6.13 18.17 12.31
C HIS A 182 7.55 18.51 12.78
N GLY A 183 8.01 17.90 13.88
CA GLY A 183 9.37 18.11 14.40
C GLY A 183 10.45 17.71 13.40
N GLN A 184 10.29 16.54 12.75
CA GLN A 184 11.21 16.11 11.69
C GLN A 184 11.19 17.06 10.49
N CYS A 185 10.02 17.51 10.03
CA CYS A 185 9.94 18.50 8.95
C CYS A 185 10.68 19.80 9.32
N LEU A 186 10.43 20.35 10.51
CA LEU A 186 11.08 21.58 10.98
C LEU A 186 12.59 21.41 11.15
N ALA A 187 13.05 20.24 11.60
CA ALA A 187 14.47 19.92 11.73
C ALA A 187 15.15 19.82 10.36
N SER A 188 14.45 19.33 9.33
CA SER A 188 14.97 19.19 7.97
C SER A 188 15.05 20.51 7.18
N ILE A 189 14.41 21.58 7.63
CA ILE A 189 14.46 22.89 6.94
C ILE A 189 15.88 23.48 6.99
N GLN A 190 16.42 23.72 5.80
CA GLN A 190 17.71 24.39 5.57
C GLN A 190 17.50 25.84 5.11
N PRO A 191 18.47 26.75 5.34
CA PRO A 191 18.42 28.10 4.77
C PRO A 191 18.43 28.05 3.24
N HIS A 192 17.72 28.98 2.60
CA HIS A 192 17.60 29.03 1.13
C HIS A 192 17.78 30.46 0.61
N GLY A 193 18.81 30.67 -0.21
CA GLY A 193 19.19 32.01 -0.68
C GLY A 193 19.48 32.96 0.48
N LYS A 194 18.80 34.12 0.51
CA LYS A 194 18.91 35.11 1.60
C LYS A 194 18.03 34.80 2.82
N ARG A 195 17.24 33.71 2.79
CA ARG A 195 16.25 33.40 3.82
C ARG A 195 16.83 32.46 4.87
N GLY A 196 16.80 32.90 6.13
CA GLY A 196 17.22 32.10 7.28
C GLY A 196 16.22 31.00 7.65
N VAL A 197 16.67 30.04 8.47
CA VAL A 197 15.87 28.87 8.92
C VAL A 197 14.62 29.27 9.71
N ILE A 198 14.72 30.25 10.61
CA ILE A 198 13.61 30.65 11.49
C ILE A 198 12.40 31.16 10.67
N PRO A 199 12.55 32.14 9.75
CA PRO A 199 11.45 32.54 8.88
C PRO A 199 10.85 31.40 8.06
N LEU A 200 11.67 30.47 7.56
CA LEU A 200 11.19 29.32 6.77
C LEU A 200 10.38 28.34 7.62
N ARG A 201 10.78 28.09 8.87
CA ARG A 201 9.99 27.29 9.83
C ARG A 201 8.63 27.92 10.11
N ASN A 202 8.59 29.23 10.32
CA ASN A 202 7.34 29.96 10.54
C ASN A 202 6.44 29.92 9.31
N GLU A 203 7.01 30.10 8.11
CA GLU A 203 6.25 29.98 6.86
C GLU A 203 5.68 28.56 6.70
N PHE A 204 6.49 27.52 6.91
CA PHE A 204 6.03 26.13 6.81
C PHE A 204 4.82 25.86 7.71
N MET A 205 4.92 26.26 9.00
CA MET A 205 3.81 26.11 9.94
C MET A 205 2.58 26.94 9.53
N GLY A 206 2.77 28.20 9.16
CA GLY A 206 1.69 29.08 8.74
C GLY A 206 0.97 28.56 7.49
N SER A 207 1.73 28.00 6.56
CA SER A 207 1.26 27.30 5.37
C SER A 207 0.34 26.13 5.73
N VAL A 208 0.80 25.21 6.60
CA VAL A 208 -0.01 24.05 7.04
C VAL A 208 -1.30 24.50 7.73
N ILE A 209 -1.23 25.47 8.66
CA ILE A 209 -2.40 25.99 9.37
C ILE A 209 -3.37 26.64 8.38
N SER A 210 -2.87 27.46 7.46
CA SER A 210 -3.66 28.15 6.45
C SER A 210 -4.40 27.17 5.55
N TRP A 211 -3.72 26.14 5.03
CA TRP A 211 -4.37 25.16 4.15
C TRP A 211 -5.36 24.26 4.89
N ALA A 212 -4.99 23.74 6.06
CA ALA A 212 -5.88 22.91 6.85
C ALA A 212 -7.16 23.68 7.23
N GLY A 213 -7.04 24.96 7.58
CA GLY A 213 -8.18 25.83 7.89
C GLY A 213 -9.00 26.24 6.66
N THR A 214 -8.36 26.49 5.52
CA THR A 214 -9.05 26.98 4.30
C THR A 214 -9.78 25.86 3.58
N TYR A 215 -9.11 24.73 3.36
CA TYR A 215 -9.66 23.61 2.58
C TYR A 215 -10.35 22.55 3.44
N GLN A 216 -10.22 22.63 4.77
CA GLN A 216 -10.77 21.64 5.71
C GLN A 216 -10.32 20.20 5.42
N VAL A 217 -9.18 20.04 4.71
CA VAL A 217 -8.54 18.75 4.43
C VAL A 217 -7.63 18.38 5.62
N PRO A 218 -7.76 17.19 6.22
CA PRO A 218 -6.87 16.76 7.30
C PRO A 218 -5.44 16.52 6.81
N PHE A 219 -4.46 17.05 7.56
CA PHE A 219 -3.04 16.80 7.38
C PHE A 219 -2.52 15.89 8.50
N TRP A 220 -2.03 14.72 8.13
CA TRP A 220 -1.49 13.72 9.06
C TRP A 220 0.03 13.69 8.98
N PHE A 221 0.71 14.00 10.08
CA PHE A 221 2.16 13.95 10.18
C PHE A 221 2.55 12.71 10.98
N MET A 222 3.20 11.75 10.32
CA MET A 222 3.41 10.41 10.83
C MET A 222 4.89 10.13 11.09
N ASP A 223 5.22 9.39 12.16
CA ASP A 223 6.63 9.20 12.56
C ASP A 223 7.52 8.57 11.48
N ASN A 224 6.92 7.74 10.62
CA ASN A 224 7.59 7.11 9.50
C ASN A 224 6.61 6.68 8.40
N ARG A 225 7.19 6.34 7.24
CA ARG A 225 6.50 5.79 6.06
C ARG A 225 5.56 4.63 6.38
N ARG A 226 5.95 3.70 7.25
CA ARG A 226 5.14 2.52 7.58
C ARG A 226 3.88 2.89 8.39
N LEU A 227 3.98 3.89 9.26
CA LEU A 227 2.82 4.42 9.97
C LEU A 227 1.88 5.18 9.03
N ALA A 228 2.43 5.97 8.11
CA ALA A 228 1.67 6.68 7.09
C ALA A 228 0.86 5.73 6.20
N GLU A 229 1.50 4.69 5.68
CA GLU A 229 0.87 3.62 4.91
C GLU A 229 -0.26 2.92 5.67
N ARG A 230 -0.02 2.61 6.96
CA ARG A 230 -1.02 1.96 7.80
C ARG A 230 -2.22 2.86 8.11
N LEU A 231 -1.99 4.17 8.27
CA LEU A 231 -3.08 5.14 8.40
C LEU A 231 -3.90 5.21 7.10
N ALA A 232 -3.23 5.30 5.95
CA ALA A 232 -3.88 5.34 4.65
C ALA A 232 -4.77 4.11 4.41
N TRP A 233 -4.26 2.90 4.69
CA TRP A 233 -5.04 1.66 4.62
C TRP A 233 -6.29 1.71 5.52
N LYS A 234 -6.15 2.19 6.77
CA LYS A 234 -7.30 2.30 7.70
C LYS A 234 -8.36 3.30 7.22
N ILE A 235 -7.93 4.45 6.69
CA ILE A 235 -8.84 5.46 6.12
C ILE A 235 -9.60 4.85 4.95
N MET A 236 -8.89 4.33 3.95
CA MET A 236 -9.50 3.72 2.76
C MET A 236 -10.48 2.60 3.12
N ARG A 237 -10.09 1.70 4.03
CA ARG A 237 -10.95 0.62 4.51
C ARG A 237 -12.22 1.12 5.19
N ARG A 238 -12.11 2.15 6.04
CA ARG A 238 -13.26 2.74 6.74
C ARG A 238 -14.25 3.32 5.73
N HIS A 239 -13.77 4.08 4.75
CA HIS A 239 -14.63 4.76 3.78
C HIS A 239 -15.25 3.78 2.79
N TRP A 240 -14.50 2.77 2.36
CA TRP A 240 -15.03 1.68 1.54
C TRP A 240 -16.18 0.94 2.25
N ARG A 241 -16.00 0.56 3.53
CA ARG A 241 -17.05 -0.09 4.33
C ARG A 241 -18.32 0.76 4.44
N ARG A 242 -18.14 2.04 4.74
CA ARG A 242 -19.28 2.98 4.81
C ARG A 242 -20.02 3.04 3.48
N HIS A 243 -19.32 3.09 2.35
CA HIS A 243 -19.94 3.13 1.02
C HIS A 243 -20.70 1.84 0.68
N THR A 244 -20.13 0.67 1.01
CA THR A 244 -20.77 -0.62 0.73
C THR A 244 -21.97 -0.87 1.64
N GLU A 245 -21.92 -0.46 2.91
CA GLU A 245 -23.06 -0.52 3.85
C GLU A 245 -24.21 0.43 3.44
N GLN A 246 -23.89 1.62 2.94
CA GLN A 246 -24.90 2.56 2.42
C GLN A 246 -25.60 2.03 1.16
N ARG A 247 -24.89 1.27 0.32
CA ARG A 247 -25.48 0.61 -0.86
C ARG A 247 -26.30 -0.62 -0.54
N SER A 248 -25.99 -1.35 0.54
CA SER A 248 -26.70 -2.57 0.93
C SER A 248 -27.97 -2.31 1.75
N THR A 249 -28.16 -1.08 2.25
CA THR A 249 -29.41 -0.68 2.89
C THR A 249 -30.44 -0.33 1.81
N PRO A 250 -31.53 -1.10 1.62
CA PRO A 250 -32.54 -0.77 0.64
C PRO A 250 -33.15 0.59 0.99
N ARG A 251 -33.29 1.48 -0.02
CA ARG A 251 -34.08 2.71 0.12
C ARG A 251 -35.45 2.32 0.68
N PRO A 252 -35.94 2.92 1.78
CA PRO A 252 -37.29 2.66 2.22
C PRO A 252 -38.24 2.96 1.06
N ALA A 253 -39.19 2.06 0.79
CA ALA A 253 -40.11 2.10 -0.35
C ALA A 253 -40.98 3.38 -0.45
N ALA A 254 -40.87 4.29 0.52
CA ALA A 254 -41.56 5.58 0.54
C ALA A 254 -41.12 6.53 -0.59
N ASP A 255 -39.92 6.37 -1.15
CA ASP A 255 -39.39 7.30 -2.17
C ASP A 255 -39.67 6.90 -3.62
N VAL A 256 -40.31 5.74 -3.88
CA VAL A 256 -40.65 5.29 -5.25
C VAL A 256 -42.04 5.77 -5.71
N ILE A 257 -42.87 6.30 -4.80
CA ILE A 257 -44.22 6.79 -5.14
C ILE A 257 -44.23 8.28 -5.54
N ALA A 258 -43.15 9.02 -5.33
CA ALA A 258 -43.07 10.45 -5.67
C ALA A 258 -42.66 10.76 -7.12
N GLU A 259 -42.33 9.76 -7.94
CA GLU A 259 -41.98 9.93 -9.38
C GLU A 259 -43.09 9.47 -10.34
N LEU A 260 -44.27 9.13 -9.83
CA LEU A 260 -45.45 8.75 -10.63
C LEU A 260 -46.74 9.49 -10.23
N CYS A 261 -46.64 10.67 -9.62
CA CYS A 261 -47.74 11.61 -9.39
C CYS A 261 -47.30 13.01 -9.83
#